data_AF-A0A662RQV3-F1
#
_entry.id   AF-A0A662RQV3-F1
#
_cell.length_a   1.000
_cell.length_b   1.000
_cell.length_c   1.000
_cell.angle_alpha   90.00
_cell.angle_beta   90.00
_cell.angle_gamma   90.00
#
_symmetry.space_group_name_H-M   'P 1'
#
loop_
_entity.id
_entity.type
_entity.pdbx_description
1 polymer ?
#
loop_
_entity_poly.entity_id
_entity_poly.type
_entity_poly.pdbx_seq_one_letter_code
_entity_poly.pdbx_strand_id
1 'polypeptide(L)'
;MANVSNTISYSRLKNIFHLESVNTVKNYAEYLENSFLIFFVNQFSYSGSKRLLSPKKVYCIDIGLRNAVSFKFSADIGRAIENLVFIELKRRASSSDSTEIYYYHWKNKG
;
A
#
# COMPACT_ATOMS: atom_id res chain seq x y z
N MET A 1 7.91 2.38 -9.92
CA MET A 1 6.78 1.79 -9.17
C MET A 1 6.87 0.25 -9.07
N ALA A 2 8.06 -0.30 -8.77
CA ALA A 2 8.29 -1.75 -8.77
C ALA A 2 7.73 -2.51 -7.54
N ASN A 3 7.16 -1.79 -6.57
CA ASN A 3 6.66 -2.33 -5.29
C ASN A 3 5.16 -2.11 -5.08
N VAL A 4 4.40 -1.86 -6.16
CA VAL A 4 2.93 -1.81 -6.09
C VAL A 4 2.40 -3.19 -5.68
N SER A 5 1.43 -3.23 -4.78
CA SER A 5 0.90 -4.44 -4.13
C SER A 5 1.89 -5.15 -3.18
N ASN A 6 2.98 -4.49 -2.76
CA ASN A 6 3.83 -4.97 -1.67
C ASN A 6 3.49 -4.30 -0.33
N THR A 7 3.91 -4.94 0.76
CA THR A 7 3.88 -4.35 2.09
C THR A 7 5.11 -3.48 2.32
N ILE A 8 4.91 -2.33 2.95
CA ILE A 8 5.97 -1.43 3.38
C ILE A 8 5.92 -1.24 4.89
N SER A 9 7.07 -0.96 5.48
CA SER A 9 7.21 -0.51 6.87
C SER A 9 7.92 0.84 6.85
N TYR A 10 7.37 1.84 7.52
CA TYR A 10 8.00 3.15 7.59
C TYR A 10 9.37 3.10 8.25
N SER A 11 9.57 2.25 9.26
CA SER A 11 10.88 2.05 9.87
C SER A 11 11.90 1.46 8.88
N ARG A 12 11.46 0.53 8.03
CA ARG A 12 12.31 -0.04 6.98
C ARG A 12 12.68 1.01 5.92
N LEU A 13 11.72 1.82 5.49
CA LEU A 13 11.95 2.91 4.53
C LEU A 13 12.89 3.97 5.13
N LYS A 14 12.72 4.32 6.41
CA LYS A 14 13.63 5.22 7.13
C LYS A 14 15.09 4.78 6.98
N ASN A 15 15.33 3.48 7.20
CA ASN A 15 16.68 2.90 7.15
C ASN A 15 17.23 2.82 5.72
N ILE A 16 16.39 2.47 4.73
CA ILE A 16 16.80 2.41 3.32
C ILE A 16 17.20 3.78 2.79
N PHE A 17 16.44 4.82 3.14
CA PHE A 17 16.68 6.19 2.68
C PHE A 17 17.56 7.01 3.63
N HIS A 18 18.12 6.38 4.66
CA HIS A 18 18.98 7.03 5.67
C HIS A 18 18.37 8.30 6.28
N LEU A 19 17.06 8.30 6.49
CA LEU A 19 16.34 9.41 7.08
C LEU A 19 16.47 9.40 8.61
N GLU A 20 16.47 10.58 9.22
CA GLU A 20 16.65 10.71 10.66
C GLU A 20 15.43 10.17 11.43
N SER A 21 14.23 10.54 10.98
CA SER A 21 12.96 10.27 11.68
C SER A 21 11.97 9.46 10.84
N VAL A 22 11.27 8.53 11.51
CA VAL A 22 10.11 7.82 10.95
C VAL A 22 8.97 8.79 10.64
N ASN A 23 8.88 9.91 11.36
CA ASN A 23 7.84 10.92 11.11
C ASN A 23 8.01 11.57 9.73
N THR A 24 9.25 11.83 9.32
CA THR A 24 9.56 12.34 7.99
C THR A 24 9.10 11.38 6.89
N VAL A 25 9.31 10.06 7.08
CA VAL A 25 8.82 9.04 6.15
C VAL A 25 7.29 9.05 6.08
N LYS A 26 6.61 9.18 7.22
CA LYS A 26 5.15 9.27 7.28
C LYS A 26 4.64 10.48 6.50
N ASN A 27 5.22 11.65 6.71
CA ASN A 27 4.82 12.87 6.01
C ASN A 27 4.96 12.71 4.49
N TYR A 28 6.08 12.16 4.02
CA TYR A 28 6.26 11.90 2.58
C TYR A 28 5.27 10.87 2.04
N ALA A 29 4.98 9.81 2.80
CA ALA A 29 3.95 8.85 2.42
C ALA A 29 2.58 9.52 2.31
N GLU A 30 2.21 10.35 3.28
CA GLU A 30 0.96 11.12 3.26
C GLU A 30 0.89 12.10 2.08
N TYR A 31 1.99 12.77 1.74
CA TYR A 31 2.05 13.61 0.54
C TYR A 31 1.82 12.81 -0.74
N LEU A 32 2.40 11.60 -0.85
CA LEU A 32 2.16 10.72 -2.00
C LEU A 32 0.71 10.25 -2.09
N GLU A 33 0.07 9.97 -0.95
CA GLU A 33 -1.35 9.61 -0.89
C GLU A 33 -2.25 10.79 -1.26
N ASN A 34 -2.01 11.97 -0.70
CA ASN A 34 -2.74 13.20 -0.99
C ASN A 34 -2.56 13.70 -2.43
N SER A 35 -1.43 13.36 -3.06
CA SER A 35 -1.18 13.66 -4.48
C SER A 35 -1.87 12.68 -5.45
N PHE A 36 -2.70 11.76 -4.96
CA PHE A 36 -3.40 10.75 -5.75
C PHE A 36 -2.46 9.85 -6.56
N LEU A 37 -1.26 9.58 -6.04
CA LEU A 37 -0.32 8.64 -6.67
C LEU A 37 -0.49 7.21 -6.15
N ILE A 38 -0.75 7.07 -4.85
CA ILE A 38 -0.82 5.78 -4.16
C ILE A 38 -1.90 5.75 -3.08
N PHE A 39 -2.31 4.55 -2.72
CA PHE A 39 -3.15 4.27 -1.56
C PHE A 39 -2.39 3.40 -0.55
N PHE A 40 -2.53 3.72 0.74
CA PHE A 40 -2.05 2.86 1.81
C PHE A 40 -3.19 2.11 2.49
N VAL A 41 -3.12 0.78 2.48
CA VAL A 41 -4.12 -0.08 3.10
C VAL A 41 -3.55 -0.70 4.35
N ASN A 42 -4.30 -0.59 5.46
CA ASN A 42 -3.92 -1.17 6.74
C ASN A 42 -4.11 -2.69 6.74
N GLN A 43 -3.27 -3.38 7.50
CA GLN A 43 -3.51 -4.78 7.80
C GLN A 43 -4.73 -4.89 8.71
N PHE A 44 -5.58 -5.88 8.45
CA PHE A 44 -6.67 -6.21 9.37
C PHE A 44 -6.10 -6.68 10.72
N SER A 45 -6.58 -6.06 11.80
CA SER A 45 -6.35 -6.50 13.17
C SER A 45 -7.46 -6.00 14.07
N TYR A 46 -7.91 -6.84 15.00
CA TYR A 46 -8.85 -6.44 16.06
C TYR A 46 -8.27 -5.37 17.00
N SER A 47 -6.94 -5.29 17.12
CA SER A 47 -6.28 -4.28 17.94
C SER A 47 -5.88 -3.06 17.11
N GLY A 48 -6.38 -1.88 17.49
CA GLY A 48 -6.03 -0.60 16.86
C GLY A 48 -4.52 -0.32 16.88
N SER A 49 -3.86 -0.53 18.03
CA SER A 49 -2.42 -0.33 18.18
C SER A 49 -1.61 -1.27 17.28
N LYS A 50 -2.01 -2.55 17.17
CA LYS A 50 -1.36 -3.49 16.26
C LYS A 50 -1.55 -3.06 14.81
N ARG A 51 -2.76 -2.66 14.42
CA ARG A 51 -3.07 -2.16 13.08
C ARG A 51 -2.24 -0.93 12.69
N LEU A 52 -2.00 0.00 13.63
CA LEU A 52 -1.19 1.19 13.38
C LEU A 52 0.29 0.88 13.17
N LEU A 53 0.82 -0.12 13.89
CA LEU A 53 2.22 -0.54 13.84
C LEU A 53 2.51 -1.55 12.72
N SER A 54 1.48 -2.24 12.22
CA SER A 54 1.58 -3.20 11.14
C SER A 54 2.10 -2.57 9.85
N PRO A 55 2.81 -3.35 9.00
CA PRO A 55 3.09 -2.94 7.63
C PRO A 55 1.81 -2.51 6.90
N LYS A 56 1.95 -1.58 5.96
CA LYS A 56 0.85 -1.14 5.10
C LYS A 56 1.05 -1.70 3.71
N LYS A 57 -0.04 -2.07 3.04
CA LYS A 57 0.01 -2.48 1.63
C LYS A 57 -0.17 -1.26 0.74
N VAL A 58 0.62 -1.15 -0.32
CA VAL A 58 0.62 0.03 -1.21
C VAL A 58 -0.02 -0.33 -2.53
N TYR A 59 -1.01 0.45 -2.96
CA TYR A 59 -1.63 0.31 -4.28
C TYR A 59 -1.43 1.58 -5.09
N CYS A 60 -1.36 1.47 -6.41
CA CYS A 60 -1.27 2.60 -7.31
C CYS A 60 -2.65 2.95 -7.85
N ILE A 61 -2.96 4.24 -7.89
CA ILE A 61 -4.19 4.78 -8.48
C ILE A 61 -4.24 4.54 -9.99
N ASP A 62 -3.14 4.82 -10.70
CA ASP A 62 -3.06 4.68 -12.15
C ASP A 62 -2.11 3.54 -12.56
N ILE A 63 -2.72 2.45 -13.06
CA ILE A 63 -2.00 1.29 -13.59
C ILE A 63 -1.17 1.67 -14.84
N GLY A 64 -1.61 2.64 -15.62
CA GLY A 64 -0.89 3.20 -16.76
C GLY A 64 0.40 3.88 -16.33
N LEU A 65 0.34 4.77 -15.33
CA LEU A 65 1.52 5.37 -14.71
C LEU A 65 2.47 4.31 -14.14
N ARG A 66 1.95 3.30 -13.41
CA ARG A 66 2.76 2.16 -12.94
C ARG A 66 3.52 1.52 -14.10
N ASN A 67 2.84 1.21 -15.20
CA ASN A 67 3.41 0.52 -16.34
C ASN A 67 4.46 1.38 -17.09
N ALA A 68 4.29 2.70 -17.11
CA ALA A 68 5.24 3.64 -17.70
C ALA A 68 6.53 3.79 -16.86
N VAL A 69 6.43 3.76 -15.53
CA VAL A 69 7.55 4.05 -14.60
C VAL A 69 8.10 2.81 -13.86
N SER A 70 7.70 1.60 -14.24
CA SER A 70 8.17 0.36 -13.62
C SER A 70 9.09 -0.43 -14.55
N PHE A 71 10.31 -0.69 -14.08
CA PHE A 71 11.22 -1.64 -14.72
C PHE A 71 10.62 -3.05 -14.64
N LYS A 72 10.33 -3.66 -15.79
CA LYS A 72 9.72 -4.99 -15.91
C LYS A 72 10.80 -6.07 -15.90
N PHE A 73 11.32 -6.42 -14.72
CA PHE A 73 12.26 -7.54 -14.60
C PHE A 73 11.56 -8.91 -14.56
N SER A 74 10.25 -8.96 -14.28
CA SER A 74 9.41 -10.16 -14.43
C SER A 74 7.95 -9.79 -14.72
N ALA A 75 7.18 -10.75 -15.26
CA ALA A 75 5.74 -10.59 -15.48
C ALA A 75 4.99 -10.60 -14.13
N ASP A 76 4.95 -9.46 -13.47
CA ASP A 76 4.34 -9.24 -12.15
C ASP A 76 2.79 -9.15 -12.25
N ILE A 77 2.19 -10.09 -13.00
CA ILE A 77 0.77 -10.12 -13.38
C ILE A 77 -0.11 -10.28 -12.14
N GLY A 78 0.28 -11.14 -11.20
CA GLY A 78 -0.48 -11.33 -9.95
C GLY A 78 -0.64 -10.03 -9.17
N ARG A 79 0.43 -9.22 -9.05
CA ARG A 79 0.37 -7.92 -8.39
C ARG A 79 -0.44 -6.89 -9.16
N ALA A 80 -0.39 -6.92 -10.49
CA ALA A 80 -1.21 -6.06 -11.33
C ALA A 80 -2.71 -6.36 -11.19
N ILE A 81 -3.08 -7.65 -11.18
CA ILE A 81 -4.45 -8.10 -10.92
C ILE A 81 -4.87 -7.69 -9.51
N GLU A 82 -4.00 -7.88 -8.51
CA GLU A 82 -4.32 -7.47 -7.14
C GLU A 82 -4.60 -5.95 -7.04
N ASN A 83 -3.78 -5.13 -7.70
CA ASN A 83 -3.99 -3.69 -7.76
C ASN A 83 -5.31 -3.32 -8.45
N LEU A 84 -5.62 -3.98 -9.57
CA LEU A 84 -6.87 -3.78 -10.31
C LEU A 84 -8.09 -4.11 -9.42
N VAL A 85 -8.07 -5.25 -8.74
CA VAL A 85 -9.13 -5.65 -7.81
C VAL A 85 -9.28 -4.64 -6.68
N PHE A 86 -8.18 -4.18 -6.09
CA PHE A 86 -8.22 -3.17 -5.05
C PHE A 86 -8.87 -1.85 -5.54
N ILE A 87 -8.51 -1.37 -6.74
CA ILE A 87 -9.08 -0.14 -7.29
C ILE A 87 -10.58 -0.28 -7.50
N GLU A 88 -11.05 -1.42 -8.02
CA GLU A 88 -12.48 -1.66 -8.18
C GLU A 88 -13.21 -1.75 -6.84
N LEU A 89 -12.63 -2.39 -5.82
CA LEU A 89 -13.17 -2.41 -4.47
C LEU A 89 -13.26 -1.00 -3.88
N LYS A 90 -12.22 -0.18 -4.06
CA LYS A 90 -12.19 1.20 -3.57
C LYS A 90 -13.25 2.05 -4.25
N ARG A 91 -13.44 1.90 -5.56
CA ARG A 91 -14.48 2.60 -6.32
C ARG A 91 -15.89 2.29 -5.82
N ARG A 92 -16.17 1.02 -5.49
CA ARG A 92 -17.45 0.60 -4.91
C ARG A 92 -17.63 1.09 -3.47
N ALA A 93 -16.57 1.03 -2.67
CA ALA A 93 -16.59 1.52 -1.29
C ALA A 93 -16.84 3.03 -1.23
N SER A 94 -16.33 3.82 -2.18
CA SER A 94 -16.61 5.26 -2.27
C SER A 94 -18.08 5.61 -2.49
N SER A 95 -18.91 4.68 -2.94
CA SER A 95 -20.37 4.88 -3.03
C SER A 95 -21.13 4.61 -1.73
N SER A 96 -20.44 4.12 -0.68
CA SER A 96 -21.02 3.75 0.60
C SER A 96 -20.14 4.32 1.73
N ASP A 97 -20.59 5.39 2.39
CA ASP A 97 -19.80 6.21 3.33
C ASP A 97 -19.14 5.44 4.50
N SER A 98 -19.52 4.20 4.75
CA SER A 98 -19.08 3.40 5.90
C SER A 98 -18.17 2.20 5.57
N THR A 99 -17.70 2.05 4.32
CA THR A 99 -16.92 0.85 3.92
C THR A 99 -15.41 1.04 4.07
N GLU A 100 -14.82 0.40 5.08
CA GLU A 100 -13.36 0.34 5.25
C GLU A 100 -12.76 -0.90 4.55
N ILE A 101 -11.60 -0.71 3.91
CA ILE A 101 -10.86 -1.78 3.22
C ILE A 101 -9.60 -2.13 4.01
N TYR A 102 -9.41 -3.41 4.28
CA TYR A 102 -8.23 -3.95 4.93
C TYR A 102 -7.64 -5.08 4.10
N TYR A 103 -6.32 -5.26 4.19
CA TYR A 103 -5.69 -6.46 3.65
C TYR A 103 -5.47 -7.49 4.76
N TYR A 104 -5.62 -8.77 4.43
CA TYR A 104 -5.31 -9.87 5.33
C TYR A 104 -3.96 -10.47 4.97
N HIS A 105 -3.16 -10.84 5.98
CA HIS A 105 -1.92 -11.58 5.79
C HIS A 105 -2.01 -12.87 6.59
N TRP A 106 -2.21 -13.97 5.88
CA TRP A 106 -2.26 -15.30 6.48
C TRP A 106 -0.83 -15.74 6.83
N LYS A 107 -0.57 -16.00 8.11
CA LYS A 107 0.64 -16.73 8.52
C LYS A 107 0.27 -18.19 8.70
N ASN A 108 0.86 -19.08 7.90
CA ASN A 108 0.82 -20.51 8.22
C ASN A 108 1.54 -20.68 9.57
N LYS A 109 0.79 -21.06 10.60
CA LYS A 109 1.38 -21.68 11.78
C LYS A 109 1.73 -23.11 11.36
N GLY A 110 2.98 -23.30 10.93
CA GLY A 110 3.62 -24.61 10.96
C GLY A 110 3.95 -24.98 12.40
#